data_AF-A0A561V8Q5-F1
#
_entry.id   AF-A0A561V8Q5-F1
#
_cell.length_a   1.000
_cell.length_b   1.000
_cell.length_c   1.000
_cell.angle_alpha   90.00
_cell.angle_beta   90.00
_cell.angle_gamma   90.00
#
_symmetry.space_group_name_H-M   'P 1'
#
loop_
_entity.id
_entity.type
_entity.pdbx_description
1 polymer ?
#
loop_
_entity_poly.entity_id
_entity_poly.type
_entity_poly.pdbx_seq_one_letter_code
_entity_poly.pdbx_strand_id
1 'polypeptide(L)' 'MTAGRAWLRYFWRPVPDATSHYGLVRHAFLGNSADAGPSATSACEGVFALASPSEFDWIHAPTCADCNEALKNAKGP' A
#
# COMPACT_ATOMS: atom_id res chain seq x y z
N MET A 1 25.88 9.13 -8.21
CA MET A 1 24.91 8.87 -9.30
C MET A 1 23.50 9.03 -8.74
N THR A 2 22.98 10.26 -8.73
CA THR A 2 21.60 10.55 -8.34
C THR A 2 20.70 10.15 -9.51
N ALA A 3 20.13 8.95 -9.43
CA ALA A 3 19.09 8.53 -10.37
C ALA A 3 18.00 9.61 -10.38
N GLY A 4 17.68 10.12 -11.57
CA GLY A 4 16.63 11.10 -11.77
C GLY A 4 15.32 10.62 -11.13
N ARG A 5 14.65 11.53 -10.41
CA ARG A 5 13.37 11.33 -9.72
C ARG A 5 12.30 10.85 -10.71
N ALA A 6 12.26 9.55 -10.95
CA ALA A 6 11.07 8.89 -11.46
C ALA A 6 9.97 9.11 -10.44
N TRP A 7 8.81 9.62 -10.88
CA TRP A 7 7.60 9.68 -10.08
C TRP A 7 7.46 8.36 -9.31
N LEU A 8 7.51 8.42 -7.97
CA LEU A 8 7.30 7.23 -7.15
C LEU A 8 5.90 6.72 -7.46
N ARG A 9 5.83 5.67 -8.28
CA ARG A 9 4.56 4.98 -8.52
C ARG A 9 4.23 4.22 -7.26
N TYR A 10 2.98 4.30 -6.86
CA TYR A 10 2.44 3.49 -5.80
C TYR A 10 1.04 3.03 -6.18
N PHE A 11 0.63 1.94 -5.57
CA PHE A 11 -0.75 1.48 -5.61
C PHE A 11 -1.21 1.18 -4.19
N TRP A 12 -2.49 1.38 -3.96
CA TRP A 12 -3.12 0.97 -2.72
C TRP A 12 -3.69 -0.44 -2.89
N ARG A 13 -3.76 -1.23 -1.82
CA ARG A 13 -4.42 -2.54 -1.85
C ARG A 13 -4.93 -2.92 -0.46
N PRO A 14 -6.22 -3.30 -0.32
CA PRO A 14 -6.70 -4.01 0.86
C PRO A 14 -5.91 -5.30 1.06
N VAL A 15 -5.37 -5.47 2.26
CA VAL A 15 -4.61 -6.65 2.67
C VAL A 15 -5.01 -7.06 4.09
N PRO A 16 -4.89 -8.34 4.46
CA PRO A 16 -5.12 -8.79 5.83
C PRO A 16 -4.27 -8.01 6.83
N ASP A 17 -4.94 -7.45 7.83
CA ASP A 17 -4.31 -6.67 8.88
C ASP A 17 -5.15 -6.77 10.16
N ALA A 18 -4.57 -7.40 11.17
CA ALA A 18 -5.23 -7.67 12.45
C ALA A 18 -5.50 -6.40 13.28
N THR A 19 -4.95 -5.24 12.89
CA THR A 19 -5.23 -3.96 13.56
C THR A 19 -6.63 -3.41 13.25
N SER A 20 -7.29 -3.92 12.20
CA SER A 20 -8.64 -3.50 11.79
C SER A 20 -9.72 -4.47 12.26
N HIS A 21 -10.84 -3.95 12.74
CA HIS A 21 -12.02 -4.74 13.08
C HIS A 21 -12.61 -5.52 11.88
N TYR A 22 -12.45 -5.01 10.67
CA TYR A 22 -12.89 -5.69 9.44
C TYR A 22 -11.90 -6.78 9.00
N GLY A 23 -10.71 -6.83 9.60
CA GLY A 23 -9.65 -7.78 9.26
C GLY A 23 -8.82 -7.40 8.03
N LEU A 24 -9.20 -6.32 7.32
CA LEU A 24 -8.43 -5.76 6.21
C LEU A 24 -8.10 -4.28 6.47
N VAL A 25 -6.95 -3.84 5.96
CA VAL A 25 -6.53 -2.44 5.85
C VAL A 25 -5.97 -2.21 4.46
N ARG A 26 -6.27 -1.04 3.88
CA ARG A 26 -5.71 -0.62 2.60
C ARG A 26 -4.34 0.03 2.83
N HIS A 27 -3.30 -0.71 2.50
CA HIS A 27 -1.89 -0.28 2.56
C HIS A 27 -1.40 0.22 1.20
N ALA A 28 -0.38 1.07 1.20
CA ALA A 28 0.25 1.56 -0.02
C ALA A 28 1.55 0.80 -0.31
N PHE A 29 1.78 0.43 -1.56
CA PHE A 29 2.96 -0.31 -2.00
C PHE A 29 3.63 0.42 -3.16
N LEU A 30 4.96 0.39 -3.21
CA LEU A 30 5.73 1.00 -4.29
C LEU A 30 5.64 0.17 -5.57
N GLY A 31 5.63 0.85 -6.72
CA GLY A 31 5.60 0.24 -8.06
C GLY A 31 4.20 0.20 -8.67
N ASN A 32 3.95 -0.83 -9.47
CA ASN A 32 2.68 -1.07 -10.18
C ASN A 32 2.04 -2.36 -9.64
N SER A 33 0.71 -2.36 -9.46
CA SER A 33 -0.02 -3.52 -8.96
C SER A 33 0.08 -4.73 -9.90
N ALA A 34 0.27 -4.50 -11.21
CA ALA A 34 0.41 -5.56 -12.21
C ALA A 34 1.69 -6.40 -12.03
N ASP A 35 2.74 -5.82 -11.46
CA ASP A 35 4.04 -6.47 -11.26
C ASP A 35 4.22 -7.01 -9.83
N ALA A 36 3.16 -6.96 -9.02
CA ALA A 36 3.22 -7.27 -7.61
C ALA A 36 3.33 -8.79 -7.35
N GLY A 37 4.25 -9.18 -6.47
CA GLY A 37 4.42 -10.56 -6.02
C GLY A 37 3.36 -11.00 -5.00
N PRO A 38 3.50 -12.20 -4.40
CA PRO A 38 2.57 -12.72 -3.40
C PRO A 38 2.60 -11.94 -2.07
N SER A 39 3.66 -11.18 -1.81
CA SER A 39 3.76 -10.23 -0.71
C SER A 39 4.59 -9.02 -1.14
N ALA A 40 4.42 -7.90 -0.44
CA ALA A 40 5.24 -6.72 -0.65
C ALA A 40 5.41 -5.90 0.63
N THR A 41 6.49 -5.14 0.68
CA THR A 41 6.71 -4.11 1.70
C THR A 41 5.88 -2.88 1.34
N SER A 42 5.07 -2.44 2.30
CA SER A 42 4.25 -1.23 2.22
C SER A 42 5.04 0.04 2.54
N ALA A 43 4.41 1.20 2.34
CA ALA A 43 4.99 2.51 2.67
C ALA A 43 5.19 2.72 4.17
N CYS A 44 4.44 2.03 5.04
CA CYS A 44 4.67 2.00 6.48
C CYS A 44 5.67 0.91 6.90
N GLU A 45 6.45 0.37 5.95
CA GLU A 45 7.51 -0.62 6.16
C GLU A 45 7.02 -2.01 6.61
N GLY A 46 5.71 -2.20 6.80
CA GLY A 46 5.11 -3.51 7.05
C GLY A 46 5.08 -4.39 5.79
N VAL A 47 5.31 -5.69 5.96
CA VAL A 47 5.21 -6.70 4.88
C VAL A 47 3.86 -7.38 4.94
N PHE A 48 3.12 -7.36 3.82
CA PHE A 48 1.77 -7.91 3.74
C PHE A 48 1.61 -8.88 2.58
N ALA A 49 0.77 -9.89 2.77
CA ALA A 49 0.35 -10.78 1.70
C ALA A 49 -0.60 -10.04 0.75
N LEU A 50 -0.34 -10.12 -0.55
CA LEU A 50 -1.13 -9.46 -1.59
C LEU A 50 -2.14 -10.42 -2.20
N ALA A 51 -3.33 -10.49 -1.61
CA ALA A 51 -4.47 -11.21 -2.17
C ALA A 51 -5.27 -10.34 -3.14
N SER A 52 -6.02 -10.91 -4.08
CA SER A 52 -6.94 -10.16 -4.96
C SER A 52 -8.16 -9.70 -4.17
N PRO A 53 -8.30 -8.40 -3.85
CA PRO A 53 -9.45 -7.89 -3.11
C PRO A 53 -10.72 -7.91 -3.97
N SER A 54 -11.85 -8.19 -3.34
CA SER A 54 -13.18 -7.97 -3.91
C SER A 54 -13.55 -6.48 -3.89
N GLU A 55 -14.62 -6.10 -4.60
CA GLU A 55 -15.16 -4.74 -4.54
C GLU A 55 -15.59 -4.36 -3.12
N PHE A 56 -16.18 -5.29 -2.36
CA PHE A 56 -16.58 -5.07 -0.98
C PHE A 56 -15.38 -4.77 -0.08
N ASP A 57 -14.24 -5.45 -0.29
CA ASP A 57 -13.03 -5.20 0.47
C ASP A 57 -12.53 -3.77 0.27
N TRP A 58 -12.68 -3.21 -0.94
CA TRP A 58 -12.31 -1.82 -1.22
C TRP A 58 -13.22 -0.80 -0.55
N ILE A 59 -14.50 -1.11 -0.38
CA ILE A 59 -15.47 -0.25 0.29
C ILE A 59 -15.24 -0.24 1.81
N HIS A 60 -14.94 -1.41 2.38
CA HIS A 60 -14.88 -1.58 3.84
C HIS A 60 -13.49 -1.43 4.44
N ALA A 61 -12.42 -1.72 3.71
CA ALA A 61 -11.06 -1.63 4.26
C ALA A 61 -10.66 -0.16 4.47
N PRO A 62 -10.40 0.29 5.71
CA PRO A 62 -9.92 1.63 5.97
C PRO A 62 -8.54 1.84 5.35
N THR A 63 -8.19 3.09 5.02
CA THR A 63 -6.84 3.45 4.62
C THR A 63 -5.88 3.38 5.81
N CYS A 64 -4.70 2.77 5.64
CA CYS A 64 -3.63 2.85 6.63
C CYS A 64 -3.15 4.29 6.81
N ALA A 65 -3.30 4.83 8.03
CA ALA A 65 -2.89 6.20 8.34
C ALA A 65 -1.36 6.39 8.18
N ASP A 66 -0.56 5.43 8.60
CA ASP A 66 0.90 5.50 8.52
C ASP A 66 1.40 5.50 7.07
N CYS A 67 0.81 4.67 6.20
CA CYS A 67 1.10 4.70 4.77
C CYS A 67 0.75 6.07 4.17
N ASN A 68 -0.38 6.65 4.56
CA ASN A 68 -0.82 7.95 4.06
C ASN A 68 0.14 9.07 4.51
N GLU A 69 0.54 9.10 5.78
CA GLU A 69 1.52 10.06 6.28
C GLU A 69 2.91 9.84 5.67
N ALA A 70 3.36 8.59 5.53
CA ALA A 70 4.62 8.26 4.87
C ALA A 70 4.65 8.79 3.43
N LEU A 71 3.56 8.64 2.67
CA LEU A 71 3.46 9.15 1.30
C LEU A 71 3.36 10.69 1.23
N LYS A 72 2.69 11.35 2.18
CA LYS A 72 2.69 12.83 2.27
C LYS A 72 4.07 13.39 2.60
N ASN A 73 4.80 12.71 3.48
CA ASN A 73 6.16 13.08 3.89
C ASN A 73 7.19 12.70 2.81
N ALA A 74 6.89 11.68 2.00
CA ALA A 74 7.63 11.38 0.79
C ALA A 74 7.42 12.53 -0.19
N LYS A 75 8.35 13.50 -0.18
CA LYS A 75 8.36 14.59 -1.16
C LYS A 75 8.48 14.02 -2.59
N GLY A 76 7.34 13.92 -3.27
CA GLY A 76 7.27 14.26 -4.70
C GLY A 76 7.83 15.67 -4.92
N PRO A 77 8.32 16.01 -6.12
CA PRO A 77 9.26 17.09 -6.39
C PRO A 77 9.30 18.26 -5.41
#